data_AF-A0ABD0XQ19-F1
#
_entry.id   AF-A0ABD0XQ19-F1
#
_cell.length_a   1.000
_cell.length_b   1.000
_cell.length_c   1.000
_cell.angle_alpha   90.00
_cell.angle_beta   90.00
_cell.angle_gamma   90.00
#
_symmetry.space_group_name_H-M   'P 1'
#
loop_
_entity.id
_entity.type
_entity.pdbx_description
1 polymer ?
#
loop_
_entity_poly.entity_id
_entity_poly.type
_entity_poly.pdbx_seq_one_letter_code
_entity_poly.pdbx_strand_id
1 'polypeptide(L)' 'MWTEVGKLMIVHMLIMEIHSTRGSHTYTDCETGQFQCKNGRCIPTLWRCDDDDDCSDNSDEENCGK' A
#
# COMPACT_ATOMS: atom_id res chain seq x y z
N MET A 1 25.67 -2.32 -3.85
CA MET A 1 25.53 -0.87 -3.56
C MET A 1 24.45 -0.36 -4.48
N TRP A 2 23.35 0.08 -3.91
CA TRP A 2 21.98 0.04 -4.44
C TRP A 2 21.68 1.14 -5.46
N THR A 3 21.75 0.87 -6.78
CA THR A 3 21.24 1.82 -7.79
C THR A 3 20.59 1.21 -9.04
N GLU A 4 20.28 -0.09 -9.13
CA GLU A 4 19.64 -0.63 -10.36
C GLU A 4 18.56 -1.71 -10.15
N VAL A 5 18.00 -1.85 -8.93
CA VAL A 5 16.76 -2.64 -8.70
C VAL A 5 15.66 -1.86 -7.97
N GLY A 6 15.85 -0.55 -7.74
CA GLY A 6 14.85 0.37 -7.20
C GLY A 6 14.15 1.21 -8.28
N LYS A 7 13.74 0.59 -9.40
CA LYS A 7 13.20 1.30 -10.59
C LYS A 7 11.75 0.94 -10.96
N LEU A 8 11.02 0.25 -10.09
CA LEU A 8 9.57 0.05 -10.25
C LEU A 8 8.73 0.69 -9.14
N MET A 9 9.31 1.65 -8.40
CA MET A 9 8.63 2.41 -7.35
C MET A 9 8.32 3.87 -7.74
N ILE A 10 8.29 4.27 -9.03
CA ILE A 10 7.96 5.67 -9.43
C ILE A 10 7.31 5.82 -10.84
N VAL A 11 6.42 4.95 -11.32
CA VAL A 11 5.77 5.19 -12.66
C VAL A 11 4.25 5.02 -12.75
N HIS A 12 3.50 4.77 -11.66
CA HIS A 12 2.04 4.95 -11.76
C HIS A 12 1.32 5.40 -10.50
N MET A 13 2.01 6.24 -9.70
CA MET A 13 1.39 7.39 -9.01
C MET A 13 0.81 8.41 -10.04
N LEU A 14 0.17 7.92 -11.10
CA LEU A 14 -0.42 8.72 -12.17
C LEU A 14 -1.81 8.22 -12.61
N ILE A 15 -2.47 7.35 -11.82
CA ILE A 15 -3.93 7.35 -11.74
C ILE A 15 -4.46 7.38 -10.29
N MET A 16 -3.87 8.26 -9.46
CA MET A 16 -4.77 9.15 -8.70
C MET A 16 -5.48 10.08 -9.72
N GLU A 17 -6.18 9.51 -10.70
CA GLU A 17 -6.91 10.19 -11.77
C GLU A 17 -8.13 10.84 -11.12
N ILE A 18 -7.89 12.02 -10.56
CA ILE A 18 -8.71 13.21 -10.67
C ILE A 18 -10.10 12.93 -11.30
N HIS A 19 -11.10 12.75 -10.41
CA HIS A 19 -12.55 12.59 -10.59
C HIS A 19 -13.13 11.18 -10.34
N SER A 20 -13.37 10.86 -9.07
CA SER A 20 -14.71 10.39 -8.70
C SER A 20 -15.18 11.10 -7.43
N THR A 21 -16.41 11.55 -7.52
CA THR A 21 -17.07 12.57 -6.71
C THR A 21 -17.36 12.09 -5.29
N ARG A 22 -17.07 12.96 -4.31
CA ARG A 22 -17.83 13.20 -3.07
C ARG A 22 -18.59 11.95 -2.52
N GLY A 23 -17.91 11.17 -1.69
CA GLY A 23 -18.55 10.17 -0.82
C GLY A 23 -17.87 10.15 0.54
N SER A 24 -18.46 10.87 1.50
CA SER A 24 -18.30 10.77 2.96
C SER A 24 -17.05 10.05 3.51
N HIS A 25 -16.01 10.82 3.85
CA HIS A 25 -14.94 10.41 4.76
C HIS A 25 -15.53 10.14 6.17
N THR A 26 -15.96 8.91 6.44
CA THR A 26 -15.86 8.36 7.79
C THR A 26 -14.51 7.66 7.85
N TYR A 27 -13.49 8.40 8.28
CA TYR A 27 -12.14 7.90 8.53
C TYR A 27 -12.18 6.96 9.73
N THR A 28 -12.54 5.71 9.49
CA THR A 28 -12.46 4.65 10.52
C THR A 28 -11.82 3.37 10.02
N ASP A 29 -11.78 3.11 8.71
CA ASP A 29 -11.18 1.89 8.16
C ASP A 29 -10.55 2.18 6.78
N CYS A 30 -9.50 1.46 6.40
CA CYS A 30 -8.89 1.55 5.07
C CYS A 30 -9.94 1.31 3.96
N GLU A 31 -9.70 1.85 2.76
CA GLU A 31 -10.64 1.67 1.64
C GLU A 31 -10.76 0.20 1.24
N THR A 32 -11.85 -0.15 0.55
CA THR A 32 -12.00 -1.51 0.01
C THR A 32 -10.85 -1.81 -0.95
N GLY A 33 -10.11 -2.89 -0.70
CA GLY A 33 -8.92 -3.26 -1.48
C GLY A 33 -7.59 -2.74 -0.90
N GLN A 34 -7.64 -2.13 0.28
CA GLN A 34 -6.47 -1.77 1.05
C GLN A 34 -6.29 -2.69 2.26
N PHE A 35 -5.03 -2.93 2.64
CA PHE A 35 -4.62 -3.58 3.87
C PHE A 35 -4.18 -2.51 4.88
N GLN A 36 -4.63 -2.64 6.12
CA GLN A 36 -4.22 -1.77 7.21
C GLN A 36 -2.99 -2.34 7.91
N CYS A 37 -1.89 -1.62 7.82
CA CYS A 37 -0.67 -1.87 8.58
C CYS A 37 -0.90 -1.71 10.08
N LYS A 38 -0.05 -2.31 10.91
CA LYS A 38 -0.14 -2.16 12.38
C LYS A 38 0.03 -0.72 12.85
N ASN A 39 0.84 0.07 12.14
CA ASN A 39 0.99 1.50 12.38
C ASN A 39 -0.20 2.36 11.92
N GLY A 40 -1.25 1.74 11.36
CA GLY A 40 -2.46 2.41 10.88
C GLY A 40 -2.38 2.98 9.47
N ARG A 41 -1.26 2.82 8.76
CA ARG A 41 -1.15 3.13 7.33
C ARG A 41 -2.01 2.16 6.52
N CYS A 42 -2.52 2.62 5.38
CA CYS A 42 -3.19 1.78 4.40
C CYS A 42 -2.30 1.61 3.17
N ILE A 43 -2.10 0.38 2.73
CA ILE A 43 -1.42 0.02 1.48
C ILE A 43 -2.38 -0.81 0.60
N PRO A 44 -2.17 -0.92 -0.71
CA PRO A 44 -2.89 -1.89 -1.55
C PRO A 44 -2.75 -3.32 -1.00
N THR A 45 -3.84 -4.10 -0.95
CA THR A 45 -3.77 -5.51 -0.52
C THR A 45 -2.82 -6.36 -1.39
N LEU A 46 -2.55 -5.92 -2.61
CA LEU A 46 -1.60 -6.56 -3.54
C LEU A 46 -0.14 -6.50 -3.08
N TRP A 47 0.19 -5.58 -2.18
CA TRP A 47 1.53 -5.38 -1.61
C TRP A 47 1.70 -6.16 -0.30
N ARG A 48 0.75 -7.02 0.06
CA ARG A 48 0.90 -7.89 1.23
C ARG A 48 1.62 -9.16 0.81
N CYS A 49 2.68 -9.52 1.52
CA CYS A 49 3.49 -10.72 1.29
C CYS A 49 4.23 -10.70 -0.06
N ASP A 50 4.78 -9.56 -0.45
CA ASP A 50 5.51 -9.39 -1.72
C ASP A 50 7.04 -9.29 -1.55
N ASP A 51 7.53 -9.57 -0.35
CA ASP A 51 8.93 -9.53 0.08
C ASP A 51 9.52 -8.09 0.15
N ASP A 52 8.71 -7.01 0.14
CA ASP A 52 9.10 -5.61 0.43
C ASP A 52 8.37 -5.03 1.67
N ASP A 53 8.94 -4.02 2.33
CA ASP A 53 8.33 -3.33 3.48
C ASP A 53 7.59 -2.06 3.02
N ASP A 54 6.32 -2.21 2.62
CA ASP A 54 5.46 -1.10 2.21
C ASP A 54 4.79 -0.42 3.42
N CYS A 55 4.55 -1.19 4.48
CA CYS A 55 3.99 -0.67 5.71
C CYS A 55 4.97 0.24 6.49
N SER A 56 6.28 0.22 6.22
CA SER A 56 7.36 0.85 6.99
C SER A 56 7.48 0.37 8.44
N ASP A 57 6.68 -0.64 8.80
CA ASP A 57 6.73 -1.38 10.05
C ASP A 57 6.76 -2.91 9.79
N ASN A 58 6.88 -3.31 8.51
CA ASN A 58 6.98 -4.67 8.03
C ASN A 58 5.75 -5.56 8.35
N SER A 59 4.61 -4.95 8.71
CA SER A 59 3.42 -5.69 9.13
C SER A 59 2.61 -6.32 7.99
N ASP A 60 2.83 -5.87 6.76
CA ASP A 60 2.41 -6.46 5.51
C ASP A 60 3.11 -7.79 5.20
N GLU A 61 4.37 -7.92 5.60
CA GLU A 61 5.16 -9.13 5.38
C GLU A 61 5.05 -10.17 6.51
N GLU A 62 4.13 -9.94 7.44
CA GLU A 62 3.86 -10.87 8.54
C GLU A 62 2.75 -11.89 8.20
N ASN A 63 2.88 -13.10 8.75
CA ASN A 63 1.87 -14.17 8.62
C ASN A 63 1.54 -14.55 7.15
N CYS A 64 2.55 -14.43 6.29
CA CYS A 64 2.55 -14.97 4.94
C CYS A 64 2.78 -16.48 5.04
N GLY A 65 1.70 -17.26 5.16
CA GLY A 65 1.77 -18.71 5.17
C GLY A 65 2.39 -19.21 3.85
N LYS A 66 3.69 -19.45 3.85
CA LYS A 66 4.45 -19.93 2.69
C LYS A 66 4.24 -21.42 2.47
#